data_AF-A0A2W4RU50-F1
#
_entry.id   AF-A0A2W4RU50-F1
#
_cell.length_a   1.000
_cell.length_b   1.000
_cell.length_c   1.000
_cell.angle_alpha   90.00
_cell.angle_beta   90.00
_cell.angle_gamma   90.00
#
_symmetry.space_group_name_H-M   'P 1'
#
loop_
_entity.id
_entity.type
_entity.pdbx_description
1 polymer ?
#
loop_
_entity_poly.entity_id
_entity_poly.type
_entity_poly.pdbx_seq_one_letter_code
_entity_poly.pdbx_strand_id
1 'polypeptide(L)'
;MARSARAASKEGGGIKNDIPRVQRYLRQLFRTDELRVVPHARKKDMAEVFIGDEYIAPLYREEEDGEVSFQLQIAILEEDLEEA
;
A
#
# COMPACT_ATOMS: atom_id res chain seq x y z
N MET A 1 2.60 32.01 -31.82
CA MET A 1 2.24 30.78 -32.54
C MET A 1 2.98 29.62 -31.86
N ALA A 2 2.27 28.84 -31.03
CA ALA A 2 1.79 27.49 -31.36
C ALA A 2 2.95 26.46 -31.26
N ARG A 3 3.00 25.47 -30.36
CA ARG A 3 1.97 24.75 -29.59
C ARG A 3 2.54 24.27 -28.26
N SER A 4 1.67 24.33 -27.26
CA SER A 4 1.67 23.50 -26.06
C SER A 4 1.81 22.03 -26.44
N ALA A 5 2.83 21.36 -25.91
CA ALA A 5 2.79 19.92 -25.69
C ALA A 5 2.30 19.73 -24.24
N ARG A 6 0.98 19.77 -24.08
CA ARG A 6 0.27 19.43 -22.86
C ARG A 6 0.58 17.97 -22.51
N ALA A 7 1.58 17.75 -21.67
CA ALA A 7 1.75 16.50 -20.96
C ALA A 7 0.62 16.41 -19.91
N ALA A 8 -0.53 15.91 -20.35
CA ALA A 8 -1.62 15.53 -19.47
C ALA A 8 -1.99 14.09 -19.78
N SER A 9 -1.55 13.17 -18.92
CA SER A 9 -2.32 11.97 -18.57
C SER A 9 -1.92 11.48 -17.18
N LYS A 10 -2.80 11.84 -16.22
CA LYS A 10 -3.06 11.27 -14.90
C LYS A 10 -1.99 11.37 -13.79
N GLU A 11 -2.16 12.37 -12.92
CA GLU A 11 -1.92 12.19 -11.49
C GLU A 11 -2.92 11.14 -10.96
N GLY A 12 -2.58 9.85 -11.05
CA GLY A 12 -3.29 8.80 -10.33
C GLY A 12 -3.21 9.09 -8.83
N GLY A 13 -4.35 9.02 -8.13
CA GLY A 13 -4.42 9.35 -6.70
C GLY A 13 -3.40 8.54 -5.90
N GLY A 14 -2.61 9.19 -5.04
CA GLY A 14 -1.66 8.49 -4.19
C GLY A 14 -2.34 7.58 -3.17
N ILE A 15 -1.66 6.53 -2.74
CA ILE A 15 -2.15 5.51 -1.79
C ILE A 15 -2.73 6.11 -0.50
N LYS A 16 -2.30 7.31 -0.12
CA LYS A 16 -2.81 8.04 1.07
C LYS A 16 -4.32 8.11 1.15
N ASN A 17 -5.01 8.28 0.01
CA ASN A 17 -6.48 8.34 -0.02
C ASN A 17 -7.14 6.97 0.13
N ASP A 18 -6.42 5.89 -0.18
CA ASP A 18 -6.90 4.52 -0.11
C ASP A 18 -6.63 3.84 1.24
N ILE A 19 -5.68 4.37 2.03
CA ILE A 19 -5.25 3.79 3.32
C ILE A 19 -6.41 3.41 4.24
N PRO A 20 -7.41 4.28 4.53
CA PRO A 20 -8.51 3.91 5.42
C PRO A 20 -9.31 2.70 4.93
N ARG A 21 -9.49 2.59 3.61
CA ARG A 21 -10.23 1.49 2.97
C ARG A 21 -9.41 0.20 3.00
N VAL A 22 -8.13 0.26 2.63
CA VAL A 22 -7.24 -0.91 2.64
C VAL A 22 -7.01 -1.41 4.06
N GLN A 23 -6.74 -0.53 5.02
CA GLN A 23 -6.56 -0.91 6.42
C GLN A 23 -7.81 -1.61 6.97
N ARG A 24 -9.01 -1.07 6.72
CA ARG A 24 -10.26 -1.71 7.13
C ARG A 24 -10.40 -3.11 6.53
N TYR A 25 -10.11 -3.25 5.24
CA TYR A 25 -10.15 -4.55 4.56
C TYR A 25 -9.18 -5.55 5.17
N LEU A 26 -7.92 -5.17 5.39
CA LEU A 26 -6.91 -6.06 5.96
C LEU A 26 -7.22 -6.45 7.42
N ARG A 27 -7.72 -5.52 8.24
CA ARG A 27 -8.20 -5.81 9.60
C ARG A 27 -9.29 -6.87 9.60
N GLN A 28 -10.26 -6.76 8.68
CA GLN A 28 -11.35 -7.72 8.56
C GLN A 28 -10.87 -9.08 8.01
N LEU A 29 -9.96 -9.05 7.02
CA LEU A 29 -9.41 -10.24 6.39
C LEU A 29 -8.60 -11.08 7.38
N PHE A 30 -7.68 -10.44 8.12
CA PHE A 30 -6.80 -11.12 9.07
C PHE A 30 -7.37 -11.23 10.49
N ARG A 31 -8.51 -10.57 10.76
CA ARG A 31 -9.15 -10.49 12.09
C ARG A 31 -8.22 -9.88 13.16
N THR A 32 -7.51 -8.82 12.77
CA THR A 32 -6.50 -8.15 13.61
C THR A 32 -6.79 -6.66 13.67
N ASP A 33 -7.42 -6.17 14.74
CA ASP A 33 -7.80 -4.75 14.88
C ASP A 33 -6.59 -3.81 15.03
N GLU A 34 -5.46 -4.34 15.53
CA GLU A 34 -4.22 -3.58 15.72
C GLU A 34 -3.43 -3.37 14.42
N LEU A 35 -3.86 -3.97 13.29
CA LEU A 35 -3.20 -3.79 12.01
C LEU A 35 -3.28 -2.32 11.57
N ARG A 36 -2.15 -1.74 11.17
CA ARG A 36 -2.03 -0.36 10.68
C ARG A 36 -1.40 -0.34 9.29
N VAL A 37 -1.90 0.54 8.44
CA VAL A 37 -1.30 0.83 7.13
C VAL A 37 -0.76 2.26 7.17
N VAL A 38 0.55 2.42 7.01
CA VAL A 38 1.27 3.69 7.17
C VAL A 38 1.82 4.11 5.80
N PRO A 39 1.57 5.33 5.31
CA PRO A 39 2.10 5.76 4.02
C PRO A 39 3.62 5.90 4.08
N HIS A 40 4.31 5.46 3.03
CA HIS A 40 5.74 5.70 2.91
C HIS A 40 6.02 7.20 2.77
N ALA A 41 7.03 7.72 3.47
CA ALA A 41 7.29 9.16 3.54
C ALA A 41 7.60 9.80 2.16
N ARG A 42 8.21 9.04 1.26
CA ARG A 42 8.70 9.54 -0.04
C ARG A 42 7.97 8.97 -1.26
N LYS A 43 7.34 7.81 -1.14
CA LYS A 43 6.76 7.07 -2.27
C LYS A 43 5.25 7.20 -2.21
N LYS A 44 4.63 7.77 -3.24
CA LYS A 44 3.19 8.12 -3.25
C LYS A 44 2.28 6.91 -3.47
N ASP A 45 2.84 5.84 -3.97
CA ASP A 45 2.25 4.55 -4.34
C ASP A 45 2.53 3.45 -3.31
N MET A 46 3.34 3.72 -2.28
CA MET A 46 3.75 2.73 -1.29
C MET A 46 3.26 3.08 0.12
N ALA A 47 2.87 2.04 0.85
CA ALA A 47 2.63 2.04 2.28
C ALA A 47 3.30 0.82 2.92
N GLU A 48 3.29 0.80 4.24
CA GLU A 48 3.87 -0.26 5.07
C GLU A 48 2.78 -0.76 6.01
N VAL A 49 2.67 -2.08 6.16
CA VAL A 49 1.72 -2.74 7.05
C VAL A 49 2.41 -3.12 8.34
N PHE A 50 1.80 -2.76 9.47
CA PHE A 50 2.27 -3.07 10.81
C PHE A 50 1.19 -3.79 11.61
N ILE A 51 1.57 -4.61 12.59
CA ILE A 51 0.71 -5.10 13.66
C ILE A 51 1.39 -4.73 14.98
N GLY A 52 0.72 -3.99 15.86
CA GLY A 52 1.40 -3.40 17.01
C GLY A 52 2.53 -2.47 16.54
N ASP A 53 3.77 -2.74 16.95
CA ASP A 53 4.97 -2.04 16.51
C ASP A 53 5.82 -2.83 15.47
N GLU A 54 5.35 -4.01 15.08
CA GLU A 54 6.06 -4.91 14.18
C GLU A 54 5.76 -4.60 12.72
N TYR A 55 6.79 -4.54 11.89
CA TYR A 55 6.65 -4.41 10.43
C TYR A 55 6.35 -5.75 9.80
N ILE A 56 5.27 -5.83 9.03
CA ILE A 56 4.81 -7.08 8.41
C ILE A 56 5.14 -7.14 6.92
N ALA A 57 4.83 -6.07 6.17
CA ALA A 57 4.98 -6.10 4.73
C ALA A 57 4.88 -4.72 4.06
N PRO A 58 5.49 -4.55 2.87
CA PRO A 58 5.20 -3.43 2.01
C PRO A 58 3.87 -3.63 1.28
N LEU A 59 3.17 -2.53 1.04
CA LEU A 59 1.93 -2.45 0.27
C LEU A 59 2.11 -1.47 -0.88
N TYR A 60 1.84 -1.88 -2.11
CA TYR A 60 1.91 -1.04 -3.30
C TYR A 60 0.53 -0.82 -3.91
N ARG A 61 0.22 0.41 -4.29
CA ARG A 61 -0.94 0.77 -5.12
C ARG A 61 -0.50 0.81 -6.56
N GLU A 62 -1.15 0.02 -7.40
CA GLU A 62 -0.93 0.03 -8.84
C GLU A 62 -2.17 0.56 -9.55
N GLU A 63 -1.96 1.23 -10.68
CA GLU A 63 -3.03 1.65 -11.57
C GLU A 63 -2.64 1.24 -12.99
N GLU A 64 -3.34 0.25 -13.53
CA GLU A 64 -3.13 -0.30 -14.87
C GLU A 64 -4.46 -0.25 -15.62
N ASP A 65 -4.46 0.30 -16.83
CA ASP A 65 -5.67 0.45 -17.66
C ASP A 65 -6.89 1.10 -16.98
N GLY A 66 -6.64 1.93 -15.96
CA GLY A 66 -7.67 2.61 -15.18
C GLY A 66 -8.27 1.78 -14.05
N GLU A 67 -7.77 0.56 -13.85
CA GLU A 67 -8.08 -0.30 -12.72
C GLU A 67 -7.05 -0.08 -11.61
N VAL A 68 -7.52 0.01 -10.36
CA VAL A 68 -6.66 0.19 -9.20
C VAL A 68 -6.59 -1.13 -8.44
N SER A 69 -5.37 -1.63 -8.25
CA SER A 69 -5.08 -2.82 -7.47
C SER A 69 -4.11 -2.49 -6.32
N PHE A 70 -4.04 -3.37 -5.33
CA PHE A 70 -3.12 -3.26 -4.22
C PHE A 70 -2.35 -4.57 -4.04
N GLN A 71 -1.03 -4.49 -4.05
CA GLN A 71 -0.14 -5.63 -3.89
C GLN A 71 0.44 -5.63 -2.48
N LEU A 72 0.23 -6.72 -1.74
CA LEU A 72 0.81 -6.99 -0.44
C LEU A 72 1.68 -8.25 -0.55
N GLN A 73 2.97 -8.13 -0.21
CA GLN A 73 3.89 -9.27 -0.24
C GLN A 73 4.48 -9.48 1.15
N ILE A 74 4.19 -10.64 1.75
CA ILE A 74 4.74 -11.04 3.04
C ILE A 74 5.87 -12.02 2.78
N ALA A 75 7.05 -11.72 3.31
CA ALA A 75 8.16 -12.68 3.37
C ALA A 75 8.11 -13.36 4.73
N ILE A 76 8.28 -14.68 4.74
CA ILE A 76 8.45 -15.47 5.96
C ILE A 76 9.86 -16.05 5.88
N LEU A 77 10.70 -15.70 6.84
CA LEU A 77 12.06 -16.19 6.98
C LEU A 77 12.07 -17.42 7.90
N GLU A 78 13.14 -18.21 7.83
CA GLU A 78 13.31 -19.38 8.71
C GLU A 78 13.36 -18.96 10.18
N GLU A 79 14.03 -17.84 10.50
CA GLU A 79 14.10 -17.25 11.84
C GLU A 79 12.71 -16.93 12.42
N ASP A 80 11.77 -16.44 11.60
CA ASP A 80 10.40 -16.13 12.03
C ASP A 80 9.62 -17.39 12.45
N LEU A 81 10.00 -18.56 11.93
CA LEU A 81 9.36 -19.84 12.24
C LEU A 81 9.91 -20.47 13.53
N GLU A 82 11.14 -20.13 13.92
CA GLU A 82 11.76 -20.62 15.16
C GLU A 82 11.18 -19.93 16.40
N GLU A 83 10.62 -18.72 16.24
CA GLU A 83 10.02 -17.92 17.31
C GLU A 83 8.52 -18.16 17.53
N ALA A 84 7.86 -18.94 16.65
CA ALA A 84 6.42 -19.20 16.64
C ALA A 84 5.97 -20.39 17.52
#